data_AF-A0A9X1MJI0-F1
#
_entry.id   AF-A0A9X1MJI0-F1
#
_cell.length_a   1.000
_cell.length_b   1.000
_cell.length_c   1.000
_cell.angle_alpha   90.00
_cell.angle_beta   90.00
_cell.angle_gamma   90.00
#
_symmetry.space_group_name_H-M   'P 1'
#
loop_
_entity.id
_entity.type
_entity.pdbx_description
1 polymer ?
#
loop_
_entity_poly.entity_id
_entity_poly.type
_entity_poly.pdbx_seq_one_letter_code
_entity_poly.pdbx_strand_id
1 'polypeptide(L)'
;MDSEELKGKLEEFESLIREVIAIFVHQFGRANPGSLWRKGEIERIGLAGPNEEVEFSIHGRGCTVLFKNAHLSFDYDQQGDIVYTPFKFLLYLPDGVIEHRELEALFVELYDVGELEYIEGRGVRLKG
;
A
#
# COMPACT_ATOMS: atom_id res chain seq x y z
N MET A 1 -8.42 -18.37 -4.35
CA MET A 1 -8.93 -17.15 -3.71
C MET A 1 -10.18 -16.71 -4.41
N ASP A 2 -11.25 -16.41 -3.66
CA ASP A 2 -12.47 -15.79 -4.18
C ASP A 2 -12.57 -14.32 -3.74
N SER A 3 -13.64 -13.63 -4.14
CA SER A 3 -13.82 -12.20 -3.86
C SER A 3 -13.99 -11.87 -2.37
N GLU A 4 -14.57 -12.78 -1.57
CA GLU A 4 -14.69 -12.59 -0.11
C GLU A 4 -13.33 -12.74 0.57
N GLU A 5 -12.57 -13.79 0.22
CA GLU A 5 -11.21 -14.00 0.69
C GLU A 5 -10.30 -12.82 0.28
N LEU A 6 -10.44 -12.33 -0.96
CA LEU A 6 -9.69 -11.18 -1.45
C LEU A 6 -9.98 -9.92 -0.64
N LYS A 7 -11.25 -9.62 -0.37
CA LYS A 7 -11.64 -8.45 0.44
C LYS A 7 -10.99 -8.51 1.83
N GLY A 8 -11.04 -9.66 2.50
CA GLY A 8 -10.38 -9.83 3.80
C GLY A 8 -8.87 -9.58 3.72
N LYS A 9 -8.20 -10.04 2.66
CA LYS A 9 -6.76 -9.78 2.44
C LYS A 9 -6.47 -8.31 2.14
N LEU A 10 -7.35 -7.60 1.45
CA LEU A 10 -7.23 -6.16 1.23
C LEU A 10 -7.38 -5.36 2.53
N GLU A 11 -8.29 -5.76 3.41
CA GLU A 11 -8.47 -5.14 4.73
C GLU A 11 -7.22 -5.35 5.61
N GLU A 12 -6.66 -6.57 5.63
CA GLU A 12 -5.39 -6.86 6.30
C GLU A 12 -4.25 -5.99 5.75
N PHE A 13 -4.13 -5.90 4.43
CA PHE A 13 -3.13 -5.11 3.74
C PHE A 13 -3.23 -3.62 4.06
N GLU A 14 -4.43 -3.02 3.99
CA GLU A 14 -4.63 -1.62 4.34
C GLU A 14 -4.38 -1.35 5.82
N SER A 15 -4.74 -2.28 6.71
CA SER A 15 -4.46 -2.18 8.14
C SER A 15 -2.95 -2.07 8.40
N LEU A 16 -2.15 -2.93 7.77
CA LEU A 16 -0.69 -2.89 7.87
C LEU A 16 -0.11 -1.58 7.30
N ILE A 17 -0.64 -1.08 6.19
CA ILE A 17 -0.23 0.22 5.63
C ILE A 17 -0.52 1.35 6.61
N ARG A 18 -1.67 1.34 7.28
CA ARG A 18 -2.04 2.37 8.28
C ARG A 18 -1.10 2.35 9.48
N GLU A 19 -0.65 1.18 9.93
CA GLU A 19 0.38 1.07 10.96
C GLU A 19 1.71 1.70 10.51
N VAL A 20 2.16 1.39 9.29
CA VAL A 20 3.37 1.99 8.70
C VAL A 20 3.24 3.51 8.59
N ILE A 21 2.07 4.01 8.17
CA ILE A 21 1.81 5.45 8.09
C ILE A 21 1.89 6.10 9.47
N ALA A 22 1.36 5.46 10.52
CA ALA A 22 1.48 5.98 11.88
C ALA A 22 2.95 6.08 12.33
N ILE A 23 3.78 5.09 11.96
CA ILE A 23 5.23 5.12 12.18
C ILE A 23 5.88 6.29 11.44
N PHE A 24 5.54 6.50 10.16
CA PHE A 24 6.05 7.64 9.39
C PHE A 24 5.62 8.99 9.96
N VAL A 25 4.36 9.12 10.40
CA VAL A 25 3.88 10.34 11.07
C VAL A 25 4.68 10.59 12.34
N HIS A 26 4.93 9.57 13.15
CA HIS A 26 5.68 9.70 14.39
C HIS A 26 7.15 10.10 14.15
N GLN A 27 7.83 9.46 13.20
CA GLN A 27 9.26 9.68 12.96
C GLN A 27 9.56 10.89 12.08
N PHE A 28 8.77 11.10 11.03
CA PHE A 28 9.02 12.12 10.01
C PHE A 28 8.04 13.31 10.08
N GLY A 29 7.06 13.26 10.98
CA GLY A 29 6.02 14.28 11.10
C GLY A 29 5.02 14.29 9.94
N ARG A 30 5.04 13.29 9.05
CA ARG A 30 4.20 13.24 7.84
C ARG A 30 3.81 11.82 7.48
N ALA A 31 2.57 11.64 7.01
CA ALA A 31 2.09 10.36 6.48
C ALA A 31 2.83 9.94 5.21
N ASN A 32 3.03 10.87 4.27
CA ASN A 32 3.77 10.65 3.03
C ASN A 32 5.18 11.24 3.13
N PRO A 33 6.23 10.42 3.37
CA PRO A 33 7.60 10.89 3.48
C PRO A 33 8.21 11.30 2.12
N GLY A 34 7.54 11.05 0.99
CA GLY A 34 8.07 11.34 -0.34
C GLY A 34 8.35 12.82 -0.60
N SER A 35 7.64 13.72 0.08
CA SER A 35 7.95 15.16 0.01
C SER A 35 9.27 15.53 0.69
N LEU A 36 9.64 14.82 1.76
CA LEU A 36 10.89 15.03 2.50
C LEU A 36 12.07 14.51 1.68
N TRP A 37 11.93 13.31 1.09
CA TRP A 37 12.93 12.75 0.19
C TRP A 37 13.20 13.68 -1.00
N ARG A 38 12.15 14.20 -1.65
CA ARG A 38 12.30 15.15 -2.78
C ARG A 38 13.02 16.45 -2.41
N LYS A 39 13.05 16.81 -1.13
CA LYS A 39 13.77 17.97 -0.60
C LYS A 39 15.17 17.64 -0.08
N GLY A 40 15.55 16.36 -0.08
CA GLY A 40 16.82 15.88 0.47
C GLY A 40 16.85 15.88 2.01
N GLU A 41 15.69 15.90 2.66
CA GLU A 41 15.59 15.90 4.13
C GLU A 41 15.72 14.48 4.72
N ILE A 42 15.44 13.45 3.91
CA ILE A 42 15.62 12.03 4.26
C ILE A 42 16.19 11.26 3.07
N GLU A 43 16.82 10.13 3.35
CA GLU A 43 17.27 9.18 2.34
C GLU A 43 16.09 8.51 1.62
N ARG A 44 16.33 8.07 0.38
CA ARG A 44 15.33 7.36 -0.42
C ARG A 44 14.98 6.00 0.18
N ILE A 45 15.99 5.32 0.73
CA ILE A 45 15.89 3.99 1.34
C ILE A 45 16.38 4.14 2.78
N GLY A 46 15.66 3.56 3.74
CA GLY A 46 16.03 3.67 5.14
C GLY A 46 15.17 2.82 6.06
N LEU A 47 15.34 3.06 7.35
CA LEU A 47 14.62 2.38 8.42
C LEU A 47 13.72 3.36 9.17
N ALA A 48 12.56 2.89 9.60
CA ALA A 48 11.63 3.65 10.42
C ALA A 48 11.03 2.82 11.56
N GLY A 49 10.54 3.51 12.59
CA GLY A 49 10.00 2.93 13.82
C GLY A 49 11.02 2.92 14.96
N PRO A 50 10.54 2.83 16.22
CA PRO A 50 11.40 2.85 17.39
C PRO A 50 12.43 1.71 17.44
N ASN A 51 12.13 0.58 16.78
CA ASN A 51 13.05 -0.56 16.66
C ASN A 51 13.48 -0.82 15.22
N GLU A 52 13.44 0.18 14.34
CA GLU A 52 13.79 0.03 12.92
C GLU A 52 12.99 -1.08 12.20
N GLU A 53 11.76 -1.30 12.66
CA GLU A 53 10.87 -2.38 12.25
C GLU A 53 10.25 -2.22 10.85
N VAL A 54 10.39 -1.03 10.25
CA VAL A 54 9.95 -0.72 8.88
C VAL A 54 11.16 -0.41 8.02
N GLU A 55 11.48 -1.29 7.08
CA GLU A 55 12.40 -0.95 6.00
C GLU A 55 11.61 -0.29 4.87
N PHE A 56 11.99 0.91 4.43
CA PHE A 56 11.27 1.64 3.39
C PHE A 56 12.13 1.97 2.18
N SER A 57 11.48 2.06 1.02
CA SER A 57 12.03 2.55 -0.24
C SER A 57 11.01 3.47 -0.91
N ILE A 58 11.31 4.76 -0.95
CA ILE A 58 10.43 5.80 -1.50
C ILE A 58 10.61 5.88 -3.02
N HIS A 59 9.50 5.84 -3.77
CA HIS A 59 9.51 5.94 -5.22
C HIS A 59 8.22 6.55 -5.76
N GLY A 60 8.31 7.22 -6.92
CA GLY A 60 7.15 7.83 -7.56
C GLY A 60 6.33 8.69 -6.59
N ARG A 61 5.11 8.23 -6.29
CA ARG A 61 4.14 8.90 -5.42
C ARG A 61 3.98 8.24 -4.05
N GLY A 62 4.70 7.17 -3.78
CA GLY A 62 4.53 6.34 -2.60
C GLY A 62 5.81 5.65 -2.17
N CYS A 63 5.67 4.45 -1.66
CA CYS A 63 6.77 3.66 -1.16
C CYS A 63 6.46 2.16 -1.22
N THR A 64 7.54 1.38 -1.26
CA THR A 64 7.52 -0.04 -0.88
C THR A 64 8.13 -0.14 0.50
N VAL A 65 7.55 -0.96 1.37
CA VAL A 65 8.07 -1.24 2.69
C VAL A 65 8.11 -2.73 2.97
N LEU A 66 9.05 -3.14 3.82
CA LEU A 66 9.04 -4.42 4.51
C LEU A 66 8.65 -4.17 5.96
N PHE A 67 7.53 -4.74 6.40
CA PHE A 67 7.01 -4.58 7.76
C PHE A 67 6.31 -5.87 8.20
N LYS A 68 6.63 -6.38 9.41
CA LYS A 68 6.08 -7.64 9.95
C LYS A 68 6.16 -8.82 8.95
N ASN A 69 7.29 -8.94 8.23
CA ASN A 69 7.51 -9.93 7.17
C ASN A 69 6.55 -9.82 5.96
N ALA A 70 5.92 -8.68 5.76
CA ALA A 70 5.06 -8.40 4.61
C ALA A 70 5.66 -7.31 3.72
N HIS A 71 5.64 -7.53 2.42
CA HIS A 71 6.01 -6.53 1.42
C HIS A 71 4.78 -5.69 1.06
N LEU A 72 4.77 -4.43 1.46
CA LEU A 72 3.65 -3.53 1.20
C LEU A 72 4.07 -2.49 0.18
N SER A 73 3.34 -2.35 -0.91
CA SER A 73 3.59 -1.34 -1.94
C SER A 73 2.34 -0.51 -2.14
N PHE A 74 2.43 0.81 -2.01
CA PHE A 74 1.28 1.70 -2.11
C PHE A 74 1.70 3.10 -2.55
N ASP A 75 0.75 3.85 -3.10
CA ASP A 75 0.87 5.26 -3.46
C ASP A 75 -0.03 6.12 -2.59
N TYR A 76 0.15 7.43 -2.71
CA TYR A 76 -0.80 8.41 -2.23
C TYR A 76 -1.47 9.13 -3.40
N ASP A 77 -2.77 9.39 -3.29
CA ASP A 77 -3.51 10.24 -4.21
C ASP A 77 -3.20 11.74 -4.00
N GLN A 78 -4.00 12.64 -4.59
CA GLN A 78 -3.79 14.09 -4.42
C GLN A 78 -4.25 14.60 -3.06
N GLN A 79 -5.15 13.87 -2.40
CA GLN A 79 -5.71 14.17 -1.10
C GLN A 79 -4.81 13.64 0.03
N GLY A 80 -3.87 12.75 -0.31
CA GLY A 80 -2.95 12.13 0.64
C GLY A 80 -3.46 10.79 1.18
N ASP A 81 -4.50 10.24 0.55
CA ASP A 81 -5.06 8.94 0.91
C ASP A 81 -4.33 7.81 0.18
N ILE A 82 -4.35 6.62 0.77
CA ILE A 82 -3.67 5.45 0.22
C ILE A 82 -4.40 4.93 -1.01
N VAL A 83 -3.62 4.55 -2.03
CA VAL A 83 -4.10 3.91 -3.25
C VAL A 83 -3.10 2.87 -3.73
N TYR A 84 -3.57 1.81 -4.37
CA TYR A 84 -2.72 0.72 -4.85
C TYR A 84 -3.30 0.10 -6.13
N THR A 85 -2.54 -0.80 -6.76
CA THR A 85 -2.98 -1.54 -7.95
C THR A 85 -3.02 -3.03 -7.62
N PRO A 86 -3.69 -3.88 -8.44
CA PRO A 86 -3.60 -5.34 -8.31
C PRO A 86 -2.15 -5.82 -8.22
N PHE A 87 -1.27 -5.30 -9.08
CA PHE A 87 0.16 -5.62 -9.04
C PHE A 87 0.82 -5.32 -7.68
N LYS A 88 0.52 -4.16 -7.09
CA LYS A 88 1.10 -3.78 -5.80
C LYS A 88 0.60 -4.65 -4.65
N PHE A 89 -0.67 -5.01 -4.71
CA PHE A 89 -1.27 -5.93 -3.76
C PHE A 89 -0.75 -7.37 -3.95
N LEU A 90 -0.46 -7.79 -5.18
CA LEU A 90 0.16 -9.09 -5.47
C LEU A 90 1.52 -9.24 -4.77
N LEU A 91 2.29 -8.17 -4.59
CA LEU A 91 3.56 -8.20 -3.86
C LEU A 91 3.38 -8.52 -2.37
N TYR A 92 2.21 -8.27 -1.80
CA TYR A 92 1.88 -8.60 -0.42
C TYR A 92 1.46 -10.07 -0.25
N LEU A 93 0.83 -10.63 -1.28
CA LEU A 93 0.34 -12.00 -1.25
C LEU A 93 1.50 -13.02 -1.30
N PRO A 94 1.34 -14.20 -0.68
CA PRO A 94 2.30 -15.29 -0.86
C PRO A 94 2.44 -15.70 -2.32
N ASP A 95 3.67 -16.01 -2.73
CA ASP A 95 3.99 -16.45 -4.09
C ASP A 95 3.10 -17.63 -4.53
N GLY A 96 2.52 -17.51 -5.73
CA GLY A 96 1.72 -18.56 -6.36
C GLY A 96 0.32 -18.77 -5.78
N VAL A 97 -0.16 -17.91 -4.86
CA VAL A 97 -1.52 -18.02 -4.33
C VAL A 97 -2.59 -17.65 -5.36
N ILE A 98 -2.27 -16.75 -6.29
CA ILE A 98 -3.14 -16.29 -7.37
C ILE A 98 -2.30 -15.74 -8.53
N GLU A 99 -2.75 -15.94 -9.77
CA GLU A 99 -2.14 -15.32 -10.93
C GLU A 99 -2.54 -13.84 -11.05
N HIS A 100 -1.65 -12.99 -11.58
CA HIS A 100 -1.93 -11.55 -11.69
C HIS A 100 -3.23 -11.23 -12.45
N ARG A 101 -3.51 -11.98 -13.53
CA ARG A 101 -4.73 -11.79 -14.33
C ARG A 101 -6.00 -12.19 -13.57
N GLU A 102 -5.94 -13.22 -12.75
CA GLU A 102 -7.06 -13.65 -11.92
C GLU A 102 -7.32 -12.60 -10.83
N LEU A 103 -6.26 -12.05 -10.24
CA LEU A 103 -6.36 -10.97 -9.28
C LEU A 103 -6.98 -9.70 -9.89
N GLU A 104 -6.59 -9.32 -11.11
CA GLU A 104 -7.22 -8.20 -11.82
C GLU A 104 -8.72 -8.41 -12.02
N ALA A 105 -9.15 -9.64 -12.35
CA ALA A 105 -10.57 -9.96 -12.50
C ALA A 105 -11.33 -9.81 -11.18
N LEU A 106 -10.79 -10.31 -10.07
CA LEU A 106 -11.41 -10.17 -8.75
C LEU A 106 -11.46 -8.70 -8.28
N PHE A 107 -10.48 -7.87 -8.63
CA PHE A 107 -10.55 -6.42 -8.37
C PHE A 107 -11.71 -5.76 -9.14
N VAL A 108 -11.96 -6.18 -10.39
CA VAL A 108 -13.11 -5.70 -11.15
C VAL A 108 -14.42 -6.16 -10.49
N GLU A 109 -14.50 -7.41 -10.03
CA GLU A 109 -15.68 -7.89 -9.30
C GLU A 109 -15.97 -7.06 -8.05
N LEU A 110 -14.94 -6.81 -7.22
CA LEU A 110 -15.08 -5.98 -6.01
C LEU A 110 -15.46 -4.52 -6.34
N TYR A 111 -14.96 -3.98 -7.45
CA TYR A 111 -15.40 -2.67 -7.92
C TYR A 111 -16.88 -2.67 -8.33
N ASP A 112 -17.32 -3.68 -9.09
CA ASP A 112 -18.69 -3.78 -9.60
C ASP A 112 -19.72 -3.91 -8.47
N VAL A 113 -19.34 -4.56 -7.35
CA VAL A 113 -20.18 -4.63 -6.14
C VAL A 113 -20.01 -3.45 -5.18
N GLY A 114 -19.16 -2.47 -5.53
CA GLY A 114 -18.98 -1.22 -4.80
C GLY A 114 -18.07 -1.30 -3.57
N GLU A 115 -17.27 -2.35 -3.44
CA GLU A 115 -16.29 -2.55 -2.36
C GLU A 115 -14.96 -1.83 -2.64
N LEU A 116 -14.63 -1.59 -3.91
CA LEU A 116 -13.49 -0.79 -4.34
C LEU A 116 -13.92 0.51 -5.01
N GLU A 117 -13.09 1.55 -4.86
CA GLU A 117 -13.19 2.81 -5.61
C GLU A 117 -11.98 2.93 -6.54
N TYR A 118 -12.22 3.13 -7.85
CA TYR A 118 -11.15 3.48 -8.81
C TYR A 118 -10.83 4.96 -8.74
N ILE A 119 -9.55 5.26 -8.52
CA ILE A 119 -9.00 6.61 -8.53
C ILE A 119 -8.24 6.79 -9.84
N GLU A 120 -8.78 7.66 -10.71
CA GLU A 120 -8.31 7.86 -12.07
C GLU A 120 -6.79 8.12 -12.15
N GLY A 121 -6.07 7.26 -12.86
CA GLY A 121 -4.61 7.35 -13.02
C GLY A 121 -3.79 7.12 -11.74
N ARG A 122 -4.42 6.60 -10.68
CA ARG A 122 -3.79 6.36 -9.37
C ARG A 122 -3.87 4.90 -8.92
N GLY A 123 -5.00 4.23 -9.11
CA GLY A 123 -5.21 2.86 -8.65
C GLY A 123 -6.60 2.67 -8.07
N VAL A 124 -6.70 1.87 -7.02
CA VAL A 124 -7.91 1.62 -6.23
C VAL A 124 -7.65 1.82 -4.74
N ARG A 125 -8.73 1.85 -3.96
CA ARG A 125 -8.76 1.71 -2.50
C ARG A 125 -10.04 1.02 -2.06
N LEU A 126 -10.06 0.46 -0.85
CA LEU A 126 -11.30 -0.02 -0.24
C LEU A 126 -12.25 1.16 0.03
N LYS A 127 -13.54 0.94 -0.26
CA LYS A 127 -14.59 1.88 0.09
C LYS A 127 -15.03 1.60 1.53
N GLY A 128 -14.95 2.63 2.38
CA GLY A 128 -15.37 2.57 3.78
C GLY A 128 -16.89 2.68 3.97
#